data_AF-A0A1F2VLD2-F1
#
_entry.id   AF-A0A1F2VLD2-F1
#
_cell.length_a   1.000
_cell.length_b   1.000
_cell.length_c   1.000
_cell.angle_alpha   90.00
_cell.angle_beta   90.00
_cell.angle_gamma   90.00
#
_symmetry.space_group_name_H-M   'P 1'
#
loop_
_entity.id
_entity.type
_entity.pdbx_description
1 polymer ?
#
loop_
_entity_poly.entity_id
_entity_poly.type
_entity_poly.pdbx_seq_one_letter_code
_entity_poly.pdbx_strand_id
1 'polypeptide(L)' 'MLWRMFRTGKDNVRAVILPGGPPYTLAFFANDRMDRAENYEAMDLAMFRADEIKRSLAGDGWQEE' A
#
# COMPACT_ATOMS: atom_id res chain seq x y z
N MET A 1 0.21 -5.25 8.02
CA MET A 1 0.88 -4.41 7.00
C MET A 1 1.19 -5.29 5.81
N LEU A 2 0.93 -4.84 4.58
CA LEU A 2 1.13 -5.66 3.37
C LEU A 2 2.56 -5.54 2.85
N TRP A 3 3.05 -4.31 2.73
CA TRP A 3 4.42 -4.02 2.31
C TRP A 3 4.80 -2.62 2.76
N ARG A 4 6.10 -2.34 2.70
CA ARG A 4 6.68 -1.03 2.89
C ARG A 4 7.84 -0.87 1.92
N MET A 5 7.92 0.30 1.29
CA MET A 5 8.96 0.65 0.33
C MET A 5 9.61 1.96 0.73
N PHE A 6 10.88 2.13 0.33
CA PHE A 6 11.67 3.32 0.57
C PHE A 6 12.36 3.79 -0.71
N ARG A 7 12.67 5.09 -0.76
CA ARG A 7 13.51 5.69 -1.79
C ARG A 7 14.66 6.46 -1.13
N THR A 8 15.79 6.55 -1.82
CA THR A 8 16.92 7.41 -1.42
C THR A 8 16.41 8.82 -1.10
N GLY A 9 16.66 9.32 0.11
CA GLY A 9 16.16 10.63 0.56
C GLY A 9 15.24 10.61 1.79
N LYS A 10 15.05 9.45 2.43
CA LYS A 10 14.17 9.20 3.61
C LYS A 10 12.67 9.10 3.31
N ASP A 11 12.28 9.10 2.04
CA ASP A 11 10.89 8.86 1.69
C ASP A 11 10.53 7.39 1.90
N ASN A 12 9.41 7.14 2.57
CA ASN A 12 8.82 5.82 2.73
C ASN A 12 7.35 5.81 2.31
N VAL A 13 6.90 4.67 1.81
CA VAL A 13 5.50 4.40 1.50
C VAL A 13 5.14 3.03 2.05
N ARG A 14 3.94 2.85 2.59
CA ARG A 14 3.43 1.53 3.01
C ARG A 14 1.99 1.34 2.63
N ALA A 15 1.62 0.08 2.40
CA ALA A 15 0.25 -0.35 2.29
C ALA A 15 -0.16 -1.21 3.49
N VAL A 16 -1.37 -0.97 4.00
CA VAL A 16 -1.97 -1.73 5.09
C VAL A 16 -3.43 -2.02 4.76
N ILE A 17 -3.92 -3.18 5.19
CA ILE A 17 -5.37 -3.41 5.28
C ILE A 17 -5.78 -3.04 6.70
N LEU A 18 -6.76 -2.15 6.79
CA LEU A 18 -7.37 -1.80 8.07
C LEU A 18 -8.27 -2.96 8.52
N PRO A 19 -8.29 -3.31 9.82
CA PRO A 19 -9.13 -4.38 10.31
C PRO A 19 -10.61 -4.04 10.14
N GLY A 20 -11.38 -5.02 9.68
CA GLY A 20 -12.81 -4.89 9.41
C GLY A 20 -13.17 -5.29 7.96
N GLY A 21 -14.40 -5.73 7.76
CA GLY A 21 -14.97 -6.00 6.44
C GLY A 21 -16.18 -6.93 6.44
N PRO A 22 -16.92 -6.98 5.31
CA PRO A 22 -16.86 -6.05 4.18
C PRO A 22 -17.48 -4.66 4.52
N PRO A 23 -17.01 -3.56 3.89
CA PRO A 23 -15.92 -3.50 2.91
C PRO A 23 -14.54 -3.60 3.58
N TYR A 24 -13.58 -4.21 2.88
CA TYR A 24 -12.17 -4.25 3.28
C TYR A 24 -11.48 -2.96 2.86
N THR A 25 -10.81 -2.26 3.78
CA THR A 25 -10.15 -0.98 3.49
C THR A 25 -8.65 -1.15 3.31
N LEU A 26 -8.14 -0.86 2.12
CA LEU A 26 -6.73 -0.77 1.79
C LEU A 26 -6.28 0.69 1.93
N ALA A 27 -5.36 0.96 2.86
CA ALA A 27 -4.83 2.30 3.11
C ALA A 27 -3.35 2.39 2.73
N PHE A 28 -2.99 3.47 2.04
CA PHE A 28 -1.63 3.82 1.68
C PHE A 28 -1.16 5.01 2.50
N PHE A 29 0.07 4.92 2.99
CA PHE A 29 0.72 5.99 3.74
C PHE A 29 2.01 6.38 3.06
N ALA A 30 2.27 7.68 2.95
CA ALA A 30 3.54 8.25 2.53
C ALA A 30 4.13 9.06 3.68
N ASN A 31 5.36 8.77 4.09
CA ASN A 31 6.04 9.45 5.20
C ASN A 31 5.16 9.51 6.46
N ASP A 32 4.62 8.35 6.85
CA ASP A 32 3.69 8.14 7.97
C ASP A 32 2.34 8.88 7.89
N ARG A 33 2.08 9.65 6.84
CA ARG A 33 0.79 10.32 6.62
C ARG A 33 -0.07 9.46 5.71
N MET A 34 -1.35 9.32 6.05
CA MET A 34 -2.30 8.66 5.15
C MET A 34 -2.43 9.50 3.88
N ASP A 35 -2.16 8.87 2.74
CA ASP A 35 -2.24 9.50 1.42
C ASP A 35 -3.62 9.22 0.82
N ARG A 36 -4.00 7.94 0.75
CA ARG A 36 -5.31 7.50 0.25
C ARG A 36 -5.78 6.21 0.92
N ALA A 37 -7.09 5.98 0.89
CA ALA A 37 -7.70 4.73 1.28
C ALA A 37 -8.75 4.30 0.24
N GLU A 38 -8.77 3.01 -0.07
CA GLU A 38 -9.61 2.39 -1.08
C GLU A 38 -10.41 1.25 -0.42
N ASN A 39 -11.70 1.14 -0.73
CA ASN A 39 -12.58 0.11 -0.18
C ASN A 39 -12.88 -0.95 -1.24
N TYR A 40 -12.82 -2.21 -0.83
CA TYR A 40 -13.04 -3.37 -1.69
C TYR A 40 -14.02 -4.35 -1.06
N GLU A 41 -14.93 -4.89 -1.85
CA GLU A 41 -15.90 -5.91 -1.39
C GLU A 41 -15.25 -7.27 -1.12
N ALA A 42 -14.10 -7.53 -1.75
CA ALA A 42 -13.36 -8.78 -1.60
C ALA A 42 -11.90 -8.52 -1.23
N MET A 43 -11.38 -9.34 -0.31
CA MET A 43 -9.98 -9.28 0.14
C MET A 43 -9.01 -9.44 -1.03
N ASP A 44 -9.29 -10.36 -1.95
CA ASP A 44 -8.41 -10.65 -3.09
C ASP A 44 -8.26 -9.43 -4.02
N LEU A 45 -9.31 -8.60 -4.16
CA LEU A 45 -9.22 -7.36 -4.93
C LEU A 45 -8.32 -6.33 -4.25
N ALA A 46 -8.43 -6.18 -2.93
CA ALA A 46 -7.55 -5.31 -2.16
C ALA A 46 -6.08 -5.77 -2.25
N MET A 47 -5.84 -7.09 -2.15
CA MET A 47 -4.51 -7.68 -2.27
C MET A 47 -3.91 -7.49 -3.66
N PHE A 48 -4.70 -7.74 -4.71
CA PHE A 48 -4.29 -7.53 -6.11
C PHE A 48 -3.88 -6.08 -6.34
N ARG A 49 -4.69 -5.13 -5.86
CA ARG A 49 -4.39 -3.70 -5.98
C ARG A 49 -3.10 -3.32 -5.25
N ALA A 50 -2.90 -3.85 -4.05
CA ALA A 50 -1.69 -3.58 -3.28
C ALA A 50 -0.44 -4.06 -4.01
N ASP A 51 -0.48 -5.24 -4.64
CA ASP A 51 0.65 -5.78 -5.42
C ASP A 51 0.92 -4.98 -6.70
N GLU A 52 -0.12 -4.54 -7.40
CA GLU A 52 0.00 -3.69 -8.59
C GLU A 52 0.77 -2.39 -8.28
N ILE A 53 0.42 -1.72 -7.18
CA ILE A 53 1.11 -0.49 -6.76
C ILE A 53 2.55 -0.77 -6.32
N LYS A 54 2.79 -1.88 -5.61
CA LYS A 54 4.14 -2.31 -5.24
C LYS A 54 5.03 -2.49 -6.47
N ARG A 55 4.52 -3.15 -7.52
CA ARG A 55 5.26 -3.35 -8.78
C ARG A 55 5.54 -2.04 -9.50
N SER A 56 4.58 -1.11 -9.51
CA SER A 56 4.78 0.23 -10.08
C SER A 56 5.90 0.98 -9.34
N LEU A 57 5.86 1.01 -8.01
CA LEU A 57 6.88 1.66 -7.20
C LEU A 57 8.27 1.02 -7.40
N ALA A 58 8.34 -0.30 -7.47
CA ALA A 58 9.59 -1.00 -7.79
C ALA A 58 10.14 -0.59 -9.16
N GLY A 59 9.27 -0.43 -10.17
CA GLY A 59 9.63 0.10 -11.49
C GLY A 59 10.19 1.53 -11.45
N ASP A 60 9.71 2.34 -10.51
CA ASP A 60 10.17 3.73 -10.28
C ASP A 60 11.45 3.82 -9.42
N GLY A 61 12.04 2.67 -9.07
CA GLY A 61 13.29 2.58 -8.30
C GLY A 61 13.11 2.62 -6.78
N TRP A 62 11.89 2.42 -6.28
CA TRP A 62 11.67 2.19 -4.85
C TRP A 62 12.12 0.77 -4.47
N GLN A 63 12.61 0.62 -3.25
CA GLN A 63 13.09 -0.65 -2.71
C GLN A 63 12.22 -1.09 -1.55
N GLU A 64 12.05 -2.39 -1.38
CA GLU A 64 11.30 -2.95 -0.24
C GLU A 64 12.18 -2.95 1.01
N GLU A 65 11.60 -2.53 2.16
CA GLU A 65 12.26 -2.57 3.49
C GLU A 65 12.47 -4.01 3.99
#